data_AF-A0AAN6WLI7-F1
#
_entry.id   AF-A0AAN6WLI7-F1
#
_cell.length_a   1.000
_cell.length_b   1.000
_cell.length_c   1.000
_cell.angle_alpha   90.00
_cell.angle_beta   90.00
_cell.angle_gamma   90.00
#
_symmetry.space_group_name_H-M   'P 1'
#
loop_
_entity.id
_entity.type
_entity.pdbx_description
1 polymer ?
#
loop_
_entity_poly.entity_id
_entity_poly.type
_entity_poly.pdbx_seq_one_letter_code
_entity_poly.pdbx_strand_id
1 'polypeptide(L)'
;MRQMTRPTSALESLPPEMLLGILSAMDSTEDLHALIRSSPTIYSVFVGAKLHVLFELVARQLGPGIRDAVIETVIIPTKLKVATTDEYIAEFNSAFQRCNELPSWQKLSVKNLDGQLDAAIALVQANRTIQFFVDNFAKLKLGYLRDTYRDVIIDPLTNNERRRVGQTFFRHEILSRLVRYDDEKPDLAPRFFNIYTTWEKAYVS
;
A
#
# COMPACT_ATOMS: atom_id res chain seq x y z
N MET A 1 -9.27 15.43 -35.42
CA MET A 1 -10.42 16.11 -34.81
C MET A 1 -10.92 15.27 -33.64
N ARG A 2 -10.70 15.69 -32.38
CA ARG A 2 -11.30 15.02 -31.21
C ARG A 2 -12.75 15.49 -31.10
N GLN A 3 -13.71 14.57 -31.26
CA GLN A 3 -15.12 14.87 -31.01
C GLN A 3 -15.28 15.24 -29.53
N MET A 4 -15.79 16.45 -29.26
CA MET A 4 -16.28 16.81 -27.93
C MET A 4 -17.56 16.02 -27.68
N THR A 5 -17.45 14.90 -26.97
CA THR A 5 -18.59 14.12 -26.47
C THR A 5 -19.40 15.01 -25.54
N ARG A 6 -20.68 15.27 -25.88
CA ARG A 6 -21.61 15.94 -24.97
C ARG A 6 -21.74 15.12 -23.69
N PRO A 7 -21.73 15.74 -22.49
CA PRO A 7 -21.97 15.04 -21.25
C PRO A 7 -23.35 14.39 -21.29
N THR A 8 -23.37 13.09 -21.06
CA THR A 8 -24.57 12.24 -21.11
C THR A 8 -25.29 12.16 -19.76
N SER A 9 -24.63 12.58 -18.68
CA SER A 9 -25.18 12.58 -17.32
C SER A 9 -24.84 13.87 -16.56
N ALA A 10 -25.63 14.16 -15.51
CA ALA A 10 -25.36 15.28 -14.60
C ALA A 10 -23.98 15.16 -13.94
N LEU A 11 -23.51 13.94 -13.69
CA LEU A 11 -22.17 13.68 -13.15
C LEU A 11 -21.08 14.14 -14.12
N GLU A 12 -21.22 13.83 -15.41
CA GLU A 12 -20.25 14.24 -16.45
C GLU A 12 -20.25 15.74 -16.73
N SER A 13 -21.31 16.46 -16.31
CA SER A 13 -21.40 17.91 -16.45
C SER A 13 -20.66 18.68 -15.34
N LEU A 14 -20.17 17.98 -14.31
CA LEU A 14 -19.41 18.60 -13.24
C LEU A 14 -18.05 19.13 -13.72
N PRO A 15 -17.53 20.19 -13.08
CA PRO A 15 -16.16 20.65 -13.31
C PRO A 15 -15.13 19.52 -13.10
N PRO A 16 -14.02 19.51 -13.86
CA PRO A 16 -12.97 18.50 -13.72
C PRO A 16 -12.43 18.34 -12.29
N GLU A 17 -12.38 19.42 -11.53
CA GLU A 17 -11.92 19.44 -10.14
C GLU A 17 -12.87 18.68 -9.21
N MET A 18 -14.19 18.78 -9.45
CA MET A 18 -15.18 18.01 -8.70
C MET A 18 -15.15 16.53 -9.08
N LEU A 19 -14.99 16.22 -10.37
CA LEU A 19 -14.78 14.85 -10.84
C LEU A 19 -13.53 14.23 -10.24
N LEU A 20 -12.44 15.00 -10.17
CA LEU A 20 -11.21 14.58 -9.51
C LEU A 20 -11.44 14.33 -8.01
N GLY A 21 -12.13 15.22 -7.32
CA GLY A 21 -12.49 15.03 -5.91
C GLY A 21 -13.27 13.73 -5.67
N ILE A 22 -14.21 13.41 -6.56
CA ILE A 22 -14.97 12.15 -6.51
C ILE A 22 -14.06 10.96 -6.73
N LEU A 23 -13.20 10.98 -7.77
CA LEU A 23 -12.25 9.90 -8.05
C LEU A 23 -11.28 9.69 -6.89
N SER A 24 -10.74 10.77 -6.33
CA SER A 24 -9.85 10.78 -5.17
C SER A 24 -10.54 10.43 -3.85
N ALA A 25 -11.87 10.25 -3.84
CA ALA A 25 -12.67 9.81 -2.68
C ALA A 25 -13.15 8.35 -2.80
N MET A 26 -12.81 7.62 -3.86
CA MET A 26 -13.17 6.19 -4.01
C MET A 26 -12.42 5.31 -3.01
N ASP A 27 -13.08 4.39 -2.32
CA ASP A 27 -12.45 3.49 -1.34
C ASP A 27 -12.12 2.10 -1.93
N SER A 28 -12.61 1.78 -3.13
CA SER A 28 -12.43 0.50 -3.82
C SER A 28 -11.79 0.68 -5.19
N THR A 29 -10.89 -0.25 -5.52
CA THR A 29 -10.29 -0.37 -6.85
C THR A 29 -11.32 -0.77 -7.91
N GLU A 30 -12.27 -1.61 -7.53
CA GLU A 30 -13.36 -2.08 -8.38
C GLU A 30 -14.31 -0.94 -8.75
N ASP A 31 -14.72 -0.15 -7.75
CA ASP A 31 -15.61 1.01 -7.96
C ASP A 31 -14.93 2.08 -8.81
N LEU A 32 -13.66 2.40 -8.53
CA LEU A 32 -12.88 3.30 -9.37
C LEU A 32 -12.83 2.80 -10.81
N HIS A 33 -12.54 1.51 -11.02
CA HIS A 33 -12.45 0.92 -12.35
C HIS A 33 -13.80 0.90 -13.09
N ALA A 34 -14.90 0.61 -12.38
CA ALA A 34 -16.24 0.67 -12.96
C ALA A 34 -16.60 2.10 -13.38
N LEU A 35 -16.31 3.08 -12.53
CA LEU A 35 -16.61 4.48 -12.78
C LEU A 35 -15.84 5.03 -13.97
N ILE A 36 -14.52 4.80 -14.06
CA ILE A 36 -13.73 5.26 -15.22
C ILE A 36 -14.13 4.56 -16.52
N ARG A 37 -14.69 3.35 -16.47
CA ARG A 37 -15.18 2.65 -17.68
C ARG A 37 -16.56 3.09 -18.11
N SER A 38 -17.35 3.64 -17.20
CA SER A 38 -18.70 4.11 -17.49
C SER A 38 -18.72 5.35 -18.39
N SER A 39 -17.65 6.15 -18.41
CA SER A 39 -17.62 7.45 -19.08
C SER A 39 -16.24 7.81 -19.65
N PRO A 40 -16.15 8.18 -20.94
CA PRO A 40 -14.93 8.74 -21.53
C PRO A 40 -14.48 10.05 -20.87
N THR A 41 -15.43 10.88 -20.42
CA THR A 41 -15.15 12.15 -19.74
C THR A 41 -14.44 11.89 -18.40
N ILE A 42 -15.01 11.00 -17.59
CA ILE A 42 -14.42 10.63 -16.29
C ILE A 42 -13.06 9.95 -16.50
N TYR A 43 -12.95 9.06 -17.49
CA TYR A 43 -11.67 8.45 -17.86
C TYR A 43 -10.60 9.50 -18.20
N SER A 44 -10.96 10.54 -18.96
CA SER A 44 -10.03 11.60 -19.34
C SER A 44 -9.50 12.39 -18.12
N VAL A 45 -10.37 12.68 -17.16
CA VAL A 45 -9.99 13.33 -15.89
C VAL A 45 -9.08 12.41 -15.08
N PHE A 46 -9.44 11.12 -14.98
CA PHE A 46 -8.62 10.12 -14.31
C PHE A 46 -7.23 10.03 -14.93
N VAL A 47 -7.11 9.97 -16.25
CA VAL A 47 -5.79 9.89 -16.92
C VAL A 47 -4.92 11.11 -16.58
N GLY A 48 -5.51 12.30 -16.50
CA GLY A 48 -4.79 13.53 -16.15
C GLY A 48 -4.26 13.55 -14.71
N ALA A 49 -4.90 12.82 -13.78
CA ALA A 49 -4.57 12.81 -12.36
C ALA A 49 -4.28 11.40 -11.80
N LYS A 50 -3.97 10.45 -12.67
CA LYS A 50 -3.95 9.01 -12.37
C LYS A 50 -3.09 8.67 -11.16
N LEU A 51 -1.88 9.23 -11.14
CA LEU A 51 -0.91 9.01 -10.07
C LEU A 51 -1.48 9.46 -8.70
N HIS A 52 -2.09 10.65 -8.65
CA HIS A 52 -2.71 11.16 -7.41
C HIS A 52 -3.89 10.30 -6.98
N VAL A 53 -4.82 9.98 -7.89
CA VAL A 53 -6.01 9.18 -7.57
C VAL A 53 -5.63 7.79 -7.04
N LEU A 54 -4.69 7.11 -7.68
CA LEU A 54 -4.25 5.78 -7.25
C LEU A 54 -3.53 5.82 -5.90
N PHE A 55 -2.70 6.83 -5.67
CA PHE A 55 -2.04 6.99 -4.37
C PHE A 55 -3.04 7.21 -3.24
N GLU A 56 -4.00 8.14 -3.41
CA GLU A 56 -5.01 8.43 -2.39
C GLU A 56 -5.91 7.23 -2.08
N LEU A 57 -6.26 6.46 -3.12
CA LEU A 57 -7.01 5.21 -2.97
C LEU A 57 -6.26 4.23 -2.06
N VAL A 58 -4.98 3.96 -2.36
CA VAL A 58 -4.18 2.99 -1.60
C VAL A 58 -3.87 3.51 -0.20
N ALA A 59 -3.58 4.81 -0.05
CA ALA A 59 -3.33 5.44 1.24
C ALA A 59 -4.55 5.31 2.18
N ARG A 60 -5.77 5.49 1.67
CA ARG A 60 -7.00 5.28 2.45
C ARG A 60 -7.26 3.82 2.77
N GLN A 61 -6.99 2.91 1.84
CA GLN A 61 -7.15 1.47 2.09
C GLN A 61 -6.19 0.98 3.18
N LEU A 62 -4.92 1.37 3.12
CA LEU A 62 -3.88 0.92 4.03
C LEU A 62 -3.82 1.70 5.36
N GLY A 63 -4.23 2.96 5.37
CA GLY A 63 -4.07 3.83 6.54
C GLY A 63 -2.59 3.90 6.98
N PRO A 64 -2.26 3.64 8.26
CA PRO A 64 -0.87 3.64 8.72
C PRO A 64 0.06 2.69 7.95
N GLY A 65 -0.46 1.58 7.41
CA GLY A 65 0.31 0.60 6.65
C GLY A 65 0.84 1.11 5.30
N ILE A 66 0.41 2.29 4.84
CA ILE A 66 0.93 2.89 3.60
C ILE A 66 2.44 3.11 3.66
N ARG A 67 2.97 3.42 4.86
CA ARG A 67 4.42 3.62 5.05
C ARG A 67 5.17 2.32 4.80
N ASP A 68 4.70 1.21 5.40
CA ASP A 68 5.31 -0.12 5.19
C ASP A 68 5.21 -0.54 3.72
N ALA A 69 4.07 -0.29 3.06
CA ALA A 69 3.91 -0.58 1.64
C ALA A 69 4.86 0.22 0.75
N VAL A 70 5.06 1.52 1.01
CA VAL A 70 6.04 2.34 0.27
C VAL A 70 7.46 1.83 0.51
N ILE A 71 7.79 1.48 1.75
CA ILE A 71 9.09 0.92 2.08
C ILE A 71 9.32 -0.38 1.27
N GLU A 72 8.36 -1.30 1.28
CA GLU A 72 8.49 -2.60 0.62
C GLU A 72 8.52 -2.49 -0.91
N THR A 73 7.68 -1.64 -1.50
CA THR A 73 7.49 -1.58 -2.96
C THR A 73 8.39 -0.57 -3.68
N VAL A 74 8.74 0.54 -3.02
CA VAL A 74 9.42 1.68 -3.66
C VAL A 74 10.85 1.84 -3.17
N ILE A 75 11.07 1.68 -1.87
CA ILE A 75 12.38 1.97 -1.28
C ILE A 75 13.29 0.75 -1.32
N ILE A 76 12.78 -0.41 -0.89
CA ILE A 76 13.54 -1.64 -0.85
C ILE A 76 13.55 -2.25 -2.26
N PRO A 77 14.74 -2.55 -2.83
CA PRO A 77 14.82 -3.12 -4.17
C PRO A 77 14.16 -4.50 -4.23
N THR A 78 13.31 -4.72 -5.24
CA THR A 78 12.62 -6.01 -5.45
C THR A 78 13.58 -7.16 -5.78
N LYS A 79 14.74 -6.83 -6.35
CA LYS A 79 15.83 -7.77 -6.60
C LYS A 79 17.15 -7.06 -6.34
N LEU A 80 17.67 -7.27 -5.14
CA LEU A 80 19.07 -7.02 -4.80
C LEU A 80 19.92 -8.00 -5.62
N LYS A 81 20.17 -7.67 -6.90
CA LYS A 81 21.13 -8.39 -7.77
C LYS A 81 22.54 -7.96 -7.41
N VAL A 82 22.88 -8.13 -6.14
CA VAL A 82 24.13 -7.63 -5.62
C VAL A 82 25.14 -8.77 -5.65
N ALA A 83 26.30 -8.52 -6.25
CA ALA A 83 27.31 -9.55 -6.43
C ALA A 83 28.11 -9.80 -5.15
N THR A 84 28.09 -8.83 -4.22
CA THR A 84 28.89 -8.85 -2.99
C THR A 84 28.11 -8.36 -1.76
N THR A 85 28.53 -8.79 -0.58
CA THR A 85 27.97 -8.35 0.71
C THR A 85 28.11 -6.84 0.94
N ASP A 86 29.21 -6.21 0.50
CA ASP A 86 29.46 -4.78 0.73
C ASP A 86 28.55 -3.87 -0.10
N GLU A 87 28.30 -4.23 -1.36
CA GLU A 87 27.35 -3.51 -2.22
C GLU A 87 25.92 -3.60 -1.65
N TYR A 88 25.53 -4.75 -1.09
CA TYR A 88 24.23 -4.95 -0.46
C TYR A 88 24.06 -4.02 0.74
N ILE A 89 25.11 -3.87 1.55
CA ILE A 89 25.10 -2.99 2.73
C ILE A 89 25.01 -1.53 2.33
N ALA A 90 25.72 -1.13 1.28
CA ALA A 90 25.63 0.23 0.75
C ALA A 90 24.20 0.55 0.30
N GLU A 91 23.57 -0.37 -0.46
CA GLU A 91 22.20 -0.23 -0.92
C GLU A 91 21.19 -0.25 0.23
N PHE A 92 21.39 -1.14 1.22
CA PHE A 92 20.60 -1.17 2.44
C PHE A 92 20.71 0.15 3.21
N ASN A 93 21.91 0.68 3.44
CA ASN A 93 22.09 1.93 4.16
C ASN A 93 21.43 3.11 3.42
N SER A 94 21.51 3.13 2.09
CA SER A 94 20.80 4.11 1.26
C SER A 94 19.28 3.97 1.37
N ALA A 95 18.75 2.75 1.29
CA ALA A 95 17.32 2.48 1.49
C ALA A 95 16.86 2.88 2.90
N PHE A 96 17.63 2.53 3.93
CA PHE A 96 17.37 2.85 5.32
C PHE A 96 17.32 4.36 5.57
N GLN A 97 18.25 5.12 4.96
CA GLN A 97 18.23 6.57 5.01
C GLN A 97 16.93 7.12 4.40
N ARG A 98 16.55 6.65 3.20
CA ARG A 98 15.27 7.04 2.56
C ARG A 98 14.06 6.70 3.42
N CYS A 99 14.05 5.55 4.11
CA CYS A 99 12.99 5.18 5.06
C CYS A 99 12.86 6.15 6.25
N ASN A 100 13.99 6.67 6.74
CA ASN A 100 14.01 7.65 7.84
C ASN A 100 13.59 9.05 7.38
N GLU A 101 13.86 9.39 6.13
CA GLU A 101 13.45 10.65 5.50
C GLU A 101 11.96 10.65 5.12
N LEU A 102 11.32 9.48 5.03
CA LEU A 102 9.89 9.40 4.78
C LEU A 102 9.10 10.13 5.89
N PRO A 103 8.14 10.99 5.52
CA PRO A 103 7.28 11.63 6.50
C PRO A 103 6.38 10.61 7.20
N SER A 104 5.75 11.03 8.30
CA SER A 104 4.71 10.22 8.93
C SER A 104 3.61 9.88 7.93
N TRP A 105 2.92 8.75 8.13
CA TRP A 105 1.89 8.28 7.20
C TRP A 105 0.79 9.32 6.91
N GLN A 106 0.49 10.20 7.88
CA GLN A 106 -0.48 11.30 7.77
C GLN A 106 -0.04 12.42 6.81
N LYS A 107 1.28 12.56 6.62
CA LYS A 107 1.90 13.57 5.75
C LYS A 107 2.43 12.96 4.45
N LEU A 108 2.31 11.64 4.30
CA LEU A 108 2.74 10.93 3.11
C LEU A 108 1.85 11.34 1.94
N SER A 109 2.48 11.72 0.83
CA SER A 109 1.80 12.22 -0.35
C SER A 109 2.40 11.63 -1.62
N VAL A 110 1.70 11.85 -2.72
CA VAL A 110 2.17 11.47 -4.05
C VAL A 110 3.55 12.05 -4.42
N LYS A 111 3.95 13.17 -3.81
CA LYS A 111 5.28 13.78 -4.00
C LYS A 111 6.40 12.90 -3.47
N ASN A 112 6.11 12.04 -2.51
CA ASN A 112 7.08 11.10 -1.92
C ASN A 112 7.34 9.88 -2.82
N LEU A 113 6.63 9.75 -3.94
CA LEU A 113 6.87 8.73 -4.97
C LEU A 113 7.76 9.23 -6.12
N ASP A 114 8.39 10.40 -5.98
CA ASP A 114 9.17 11.07 -7.03
C ASP A 114 8.44 11.20 -8.38
N GLY A 115 7.10 11.31 -8.33
CA GLY A 115 6.27 11.45 -9.54
C GLY A 115 6.15 10.17 -10.38
N GLN A 116 6.59 9.02 -9.88
CA GLN A 116 6.61 7.77 -10.66
C GLN A 116 5.25 7.08 -10.62
N LEU A 117 4.57 7.04 -11.77
CA LEU A 117 3.31 6.31 -11.92
C LEU A 117 3.48 4.81 -11.62
N ASP A 118 4.62 4.24 -12.00
CA ASP A 118 4.92 2.83 -11.78
C ASP A 118 4.96 2.49 -10.28
N ALA A 119 5.43 3.42 -9.44
CA ALA A 119 5.42 3.24 -7.98
C ALA A 119 3.98 3.17 -7.44
N ALA A 120 3.08 4.05 -7.91
CA ALA A 120 1.67 3.99 -7.52
C ALA A 120 0.97 2.71 -8.00
N ILE A 121 1.30 2.25 -9.22
CA ILE A 121 0.79 0.97 -9.74
C ILE A 121 1.30 -0.21 -8.89
N ALA A 122 2.59 -0.22 -8.55
CA ALA A 122 3.19 -1.24 -7.69
C ALA A 122 2.52 -1.27 -6.31
N LEU A 123 2.23 -0.10 -5.72
CA LEU A 123 1.50 0.02 -4.45
C LEU A 123 0.09 -0.57 -4.53
N VAL A 124 -0.67 -0.27 -5.59
CA VAL A 124 -2.01 -0.85 -5.82
C VAL A 124 -1.93 -2.38 -5.92
N GLN A 125 -0.95 -2.89 -6.68
CA GLN A 125 -0.74 -4.33 -6.86
C GLN A 125 -0.33 -5.02 -5.56
N ALA A 126 0.58 -4.41 -4.80
CA ALA A 126 1.02 -4.93 -3.51
C ALA A 126 -0.14 -4.95 -2.50
N ASN A 127 -0.91 -3.86 -2.39
CA ASN A 127 -2.09 -3.85 -1.52
C ASN A 127 -3.10 -4.94 -1.93
N ARG A 128 -3.38 -5.11 -3.22
CA ARG A 128 -4.28 -6.18 -3.69
C ARG A 128 -3.79 -7.57 -3.28
N THR A 129 -2.49 -7.81 -3.43
CA THR A 129 -1.84 -9.07 -3.03
C THR A 129 -1.97 -9.28 -1.52
N ILE A 130 -1.73 -8.25 -0.73
CA ILE A 130 -1.83 -8.30 0.72
C ILE A 130 -3.27 -8.52 1.18
N GLN A 131 -4.26 -7.85 0.58
CA GLN A 131 -5.67 -8.08 0.92
C GLN A 131 -6.10 -9.53 0.64
N PHE A 132 -5.60 -10.15 -0.43
CA PHE A 132 -5.81 -11.57 -0.67
C PHE A 132 -5.26 -12.43 0.49
N PHE A 133 -4.05 -12.14 0.99
CA PHE A 133 -3.50 -12.88 2.14
C PHE A 133 -4.24 -12.58 3.44
N VAL A 134 -4.71 -11.36 3.66
CA VAL A 134 -5.57 -10.98 4.79
C VAL A 134 -6.88 -11.78 4.77
N ASP A 135 -7.51 -11.92 3.61
CA ASP A 135 -8.74 -12.72 3.45
C ASP A 135 -8.51 -14.20 3.75
N ASN A 136 -7.40 -14.76 3.24
CA ASN A 136 -7.04 -16.15 3.53
C ASN A 136 -6.74 -16.35 5.02
N PHE A 137 -5.98 -15.45 5.63
CA PHE A 137 -5.70 -15.49 7.07
C PHE A 137 -6.98 -15.40 7.89
N ALA A 138 -7.87 -14.46 7.57
CA ALA A 138 -9.16 -14.31 8.24
C ALA A 138 -9.99 -15.59 8.11
N LYS A 139 -10.10 -16.16 6.91
CA LYS A 139 -10.85 -17.39 6.67
C LYS A 139 -10.33 -18.56 7.50
N LEU A 140 -9.01 -18.75 7.53
CA LEU A 140 -8.38 -19.84 8.29
C LEU A 140 -8.50 -19.63 9.80
N LYS A 141 -8.14 -18.43 10.29
CA LYS A 141 -8.12 -18.14 11.73
C LYS A 141 -9.51 -18.08 12.32
N LEU A 142 -10.45 -17.39 11.67
CA LEU A 142 -11.84 -17.31 12.14
C LEU A 142 -12.55 -18.66 12.00
N GLY A 143 -12.22 -19.45 10.97
CA GLY A 143 -12.68 -20.84 10.84
C GLY A 143 -12.26 -21.70 12.02
N TYR A 144 -10.94 -21.72 12.32
CA TYR A 144 -10.40 -22.43 13.47
C TYR A 144 -11.05 -22.00 14.80
N LEU A 145 -11.20 -20.69 15.01
CA LEU A 145 -11.82 -20.19 16.25
C LEU A 145 -13.29 -20.60 16.34
N ARG A 146 -14.03 -20.64 15.23
CA ARG A 146 -15.44 -21.05 15.20
C ARG A 146 -15.59 -22.54 15.52
N ASP A 147 -14.67 -23.36 15.00
CA ASP A 147 -14.64 -24.79 15.27
C ASP A 147 -14.30 -25.08 16.75
N THR A 148 -13.40 -24.27 17.34
CA THR A 148 -12.93 -24.40 18.72
C THR A 148 -13.94 -23.87 19.74
N TYR A 149 -14.57 -22.73 19.44
CA TYR A 149 -15.49 -22.02 20.34
C TYR A 149 -16.89 -21.92 19.72
N ARG A 150 -17.58 -23.06 19.62
CA ARG A 150 -18.88 -23.15 18.92
C ARG A 150 -19.99 -22.26 19.47
N ASP A 151 -19.90 -21.90 20.76
CA ASP A 151 -20.89 -21.07 21.44
C ASP A 151 -20.61 -19.56 21.33
N VAL A 152 -19.49 -19.17 20.71
CA VAL A 152 -19.10 -17.77 20.55
C VAL A 152 -19.40 -17.31 19.13
N ILE A 153 -20.10 -16.17 19.01
CA ILE A 153 -20.28 -15.51 17.71
C ILE A 153 -18.96 -14.87 17.32
N ILE A 154 -18.44 -15.28 16.16
CA ILE A 154 -17.18 -14.76 15.61
C ILE A 154 -17.50 -13.91 14.40
N ASP A 155 -17.35 -12.60 14.59
CA ASP A 155 -17.55 -11.61 13.55
C ASP A 155 -16.38 -11.61 12.54
N PRO A 156 -16.65 -11.20 11.28
CA PRO A 156 -15.59 -10.92 10.32
C PRO A 156 -14.62 -9.84 10.82
N LEU A 157 -13.39 -9.83 10.30
CA LEU A 157 -12.44 -8.78 10.61
C LEU A 157 -12.98 -7.40 10.21
N THR A 158 -12.92 -6.47 11.16
CA THR A 158 -13.16 -5.04 10.90
C THR A 158 -12.08 -4.46 9.98
N ASN A 159 -12.37 -3.33 9.33
CA ASN A 159 -11.37 -2.65 8.47
C ASN A 159 -10.07 -2.31 9.21
N ASN A 160 -10.14 -1.98 10.49
CA ASN A 160 -8.96 -1.70 11.30
C ASN A 160 -8.14 -2.97 11.55
N GLU A 161 -8.77 -4.10 11.82
CA GLU A 161 -8.06 -5.38 11.97
C GLU A 161 -7.45 -5.84 10.65
N ARG A 162 -8.18 -5.71 9.53
CA ARG A 162 -7.65 -6.00 8.19
C ARG A 162 -6.41 -5.18 7.88
N ARG A 163 -6.41 -3.87 8.19
CA ARG A 163 -5.25 -3.00 8.04
C ARG A 163 -4.07 -3.44 8.91
N ARG A 164 -4.32 -3.82 10.17
CA ARG A 164 -3.26 -4.29 11.08
C ARG A 164 -2.63 -5.62 10.61
N VAL A 165 -3.47 -6.57 10.18
CA VAL A 165 -2.99 -7.83 9.61
C VAL A 165 -2.20 -7.57 8.32
N GLY A 166 -2.73 -6.71 7.43
CA GLY A 166 -2.03 -6.31 6.21
C GLY A 166 -0.68 -5.65 6.46
N GLN A 167 -0.62 -4.74 7.43
CA GLN A 167 0.62 -4.10 7.88
C GLN A 167 1.63 -5.14 8.39
N THR A 168 1.17 -6.16 9.10
CA THR A 168 2.02 -7.26 9.57
C THR A 168 2.63 -8.04 8.41
N PHE A 169 1.86 -8.32 7.35
CA PHE A 169 2.40 -8.97 6.15
C PHE A 169 3.45 -8.12 5.43
N PHE A 170 3.25 -6.81 5.28
CA PHE A 170 4.27 -5.93 4.72
C PHE A 170 5.56 -5.96 5.54
N ARG A 171 5.46 -5.83 6.86
CA ARG A 171 6.62 -5.86 7.75
C ARG A 171 7.34 -7.20 7.70
N HIS A 172 6.60 -8.30 7.68
CA HIS A 172 7.18 -9.62 7.53
C HIS A 172 7.95 -9.77 6.21
N GLU A 173 7.39 -9.29 5.09
CA GLU A 173 8.06 -9.31 3.79
C GLU A 173 9.35 -8.48 3.82
N ILE A 174 9.30 -7.27 4.38
CA ILE A 174 10.47 -6.43 4.55
C ILE A 174 11.54 -7.16 5.38
N LEU A 175 11.17 -7.67 6.55
CA LEU A 175 12.08 -8.40 7.44
C LEU A 175 12.67 -9.63 6.76
N SER A 176 11.86 -10.40 6.04
CA SER A 176 12.33 -11.59 5.32
C SER A 176 13.38 -11.26 4.26
N ARG A 177 13.25 -10.10 3.60
CA ARG A 177 14.26 -9.61 2.65
C ARG A 177 15.54 -9.14 3.34
N LEU A 178 15.43 -8.58 4.55
CA LEU A 178 16.59 -8.13 5.33
C LEU A 178 17.33 -9.30 5.98
N VAL A 179 16.61 -10.25 6.57
CA VAL A 179 17.16 -11.40 7.32
C VAL A 179 17.88 -12.40 6.42
N ARG A 180 17.49 -12.53 5.14
CA ARG A 180 18.21 -13.36 4.17
C ARG A 180 19.70 -13.05 4.04
N TYR A 181 20.14 -11.88 4.49
CA TYR A 181 21.54 -11.43 4.46
C TYR A 181 22.12 -11.19 5.87
N ASP A 182 21.33 -11.44 6.93
CA ASP A 182 21.69 -11.18 8.32
C ASP A 182 22.59 -12.28 8.92
N ASP A 183 22.64 -13.46 8.28
CA ASP A 183 23.58 -14.54 8.65
C ASP A 183 25.05 -14.06 8.65
N GLU A 184 25.36 -12.96 7.94
CA GLU A 184 26.68 -12.34 7.91
C GLU A 184 26.81 -11.06 8.77
N LYS A 185 25.71 -10.37 9.16
CA LYS A 185 25.76 -9.06 9.87
C LYS A 185 24.55 -8.77 10.80
N PRO A 186 24.56 -9.25 12.06
CA PRO A 186 23.41 -9.31 12.99
C PRO A 186 22.76 -7.98 13.45
N ASP A 187 23.15 -6.83 12.89
CA ASP A 187 22.70 -5.50 13.33
C ASP A 187 21.66 -4.86 12.39
N LEU A 188 21.29 -5.51 11.29
CA LEU A 188 20.38 -4.93 10.30
C LEU A 188 18.91 -4.95 10.74
N ALA A 189 18.45 -6.06 11.30
CA ALA A 189 17.07 -6.19 11.77
C ALA A 189 16.74 -5.22 12.94
N PRO A 190 17.58 -5.09 14.00
CA PRO A 190 17.35 -4.12 15.06
C PRO A 190 17.29 -2.67 14.55
N ARG A 191 18.15 -2.31 13.59
CA ARG A 191 18.15 -0.99 12.95
C ARG A 191 16.84 -0.72 12.22
N PHE A 192 16.33 -1.68 11.45
CA PHE A 192 15.04 -1.54 10.77
C PHE A 192 13.89 -1.30 11.74
N PHE A 193 13.83 -2.05 12.84
CA PHE A 193 12.78 -1.84 13.84
C PHE A 193 12.83 -0.46 14.47
N ASN A 194 14.00 0.19 14.54
CA ASN A 194 14.13 1.55 15.06
C ASN A 194 13.48 2.64 14.18
N ILE A 195 13.08 2.33 12.95
CA ILE A 195 12.28 3.25 12.10
C ILE A 195 10.84 3.40 12.64
N TYR A 196 10.40 2.43 13.44
CA TYR A 196 9.06 2.36 14.00
C TYR A 196 9.06 2.77 15.48
N THR A 197 7.99 3.43 15.89
CA THR A 197 7.76 3.86 17.27
C THR A 197 7.52 2.67 18.22
N THR A 198 7.63 2.87 19.53
CA THR A 198 7.56 1.81 20.55
C THR A 198 6.25 1.00 20.49
N TRP A 199 5.12 1.63 20.15
CA TRP A 199 3.84 0.94 19.99
C TRP A 199 3.74 0.18 18.66
N GLU A 200 4.52 0.55 17.65
CA GLU A 200 4.64 -0.19 16.39
C GLU A 200 5.55 -1.42 16.53
N LYS A 201 6.50 -1.41 17.49
CA LYS A 201 7.40 -2.53 17.83
C LYS A 201 6.72 -3.64 18.63
N ALA A 202 5.72 -3.31 19.45
CA ALA A 202 5.05 -4.23 20.37
C ALA A 202 4.28 -5.40 19.71
N TYR A 203 4.21 -5.43 18.37
CA TYR A 203 3.44 -6.41 17.61
C TYR A 203 4.30 -7.36 16.75
N VAL A 204 5.64 -7.30 16.87
CA VAL A 204 6.57 -8.13 16.10
C VAL A 204 7.48 -8.99 16.99
N SER A 205 7.38 -8.86 18.32
CA SER A 205 8.07 -9.69 19.32
C SER A 205 7.21 -10.86 19.79
#